data_AF-A0A842W2M0-F1
#
_entry.id   AF-A0A842W2M0-F1
#
_cell.length_a   1.000
_cell.length_b   1.000
_cell.length_c   1.000
_cell.angle_alpha   90.00
_cell.angle_beta   90.00
_cell.angle_gamma   90.00
#
_symmetry.space_group_name_H-M   'P 1'
#
loop_
_entity.id
_entity.type
_entity.pdbx_description
1 polymer ?
#
loop_
_entity_poly.entity_id
_entity_poly.type
_entity_poly.pdbx_seq_one_letter_code
_entity_poly.pdbx_strand_id
1 'polypeptide(L)'
;MFMLEEIIILIFMTMIPFLELRASIPYGILFLGMNWFLVFFVCVISNILLAPLVYIFVNYIMKFFLKIQLIDKIYKKLIIRTQKRVEPYVDKYGKIGLALFIGIPFPGSGVYSGGLGAYLLGFDFKDYIKASIIGVLIAGVLVTLICLFGNGAWNFFIKV
;
A
#
# COMPACT_ATOMS: atom_id res chain seq x y z
N MET A 1 19.87 23.02 1.04
CA MET A 1 19.16 22.70 2.30
C MET A 1 17.73 22.19 2.02
N PHE A 2 16.98 22.84 1.12
CA PHE A 2 15.59 22.46 0.74
C PHE A 2 15.37 21.00 0.32
N MET A 3 16.25 20.40 -0.49
CA MET A 3 16.04 19.05 -1.03
C MET A 3 15.97 17.94 0.03
N LEU A 4 16.69 18.06 1.16
CA LEU A 4 16.67 17.03 2.20
C LEU A 4 15.36 17.08 3.00
N GLU A 5 14.88 18.28 3.30
CA GLU A 5 13.62 18.50 4.02
C GLU A 5 12.43 17.95 3.22
N GLU A 6 12.40 18.22 1.91
CA GLU A 6 11.38 17.69 0.99
C GLU A 6 11.36 16.16 0.96
N ILE A 7 12.52 15.51 0.89
CA ILE A 7 12.63 14.05 0.93
C ILE A 7 12.07 13.50 2.24
N ILE A 8 12.41 14.13 3.37
CA ILE A 8 11.91 13.71 4.69
C ILE A 8 10.38 13.83 4.74
N ILE A 9 9.81 14.92 4.23
CA ILE A 9 8.36 15.12 4.16
C ILE A 9 7.72 14.00 3.33
N LEU A 10 8.29 13.65 2.17
CA LEU A 10 7.76 12.56 1.33
C LEU A 10 7.80 11.20 2.03
N ILE A 11 8.86 10.89 2.77
CA ILE A 11 8.98 9.65 3.54
C ILE A 11 7.86 9.59 4.59
N PHE A 12 7.72 10.63 5.42
CA PHE A 12 6.71 10.66 6.47
C PHE A 12 5.30 10.64 5.91
N MET A 13 5.03 11.40 4.84
CA MET A 13 3.73 11.40 4.17
C MET A 13 3.38 10.01 3.62
N THR A 14 4.37 9.28 3.08
CA THR A 14 4.19 7.91 2.61
C THR A 14 3.89 6.93 3.76
N MET A 15 4.38 7.22 4.96
CA MET A 15 4.08 6.42 6.15
C MET A 15 2.68 6.68 6.71
N ILE A 16 2.03 7.80 6.39
CA ILE A 16 0.69 8.10 6.92
C ILE A 16 -0.33 7.14 6.28
N PRO A 17 -1.15 6.43 7.09
CA PRO A 17 -2.21 5.58 6.56
C PRO A 17 -3.18 6.40 5.72
N PHE A 18 -3.80 5.77 4.71
CA PHE A 18 -4.65 6.40 3.71
C PHE A 18 -3.92 7.24 2.65
N LEU A 19 -2.89 8.01 3.03
CA LEU A 19 -2.09 8.83 2.11
C LEU A 19 -1.14 7.96 1.28
N GLU A 20 -0.29 7.18 1.95
CA GLU A 20 0.68 6.26 1.34
C GLU A 20 1.42 6.88 0.12
N LEU A 21 1.86 6.06 -0.84
CA LEU A 21 2.53 6.54 -2.05
C LEU A 21 1.60 7.30 -3.00
N ARG A 22 0.27 7.18 -2.83
CA ARG A 22 -0.72 7.78 -3.74
C ARG A 22 -0.81 9.28 -3.54
N ALA A 23 -0.58 9.76 -2.32
CA ALA A 23 -0.54 11.18 -2.03
C ALA A 23 0.88 11.76 -2.10
N SER A 24 1.90 11.01 -1.67
CA SER A 24 3.28 11.52 -1.65
C SER A 24 3.85 11.72 -3.05
N ILE A 25 3.56 10.85 -4.03
CA ILE A 25 4.05 11.05 -5.41
C ILE A 25 3.47 12.32 -6.06
N PRO A 26 2.14 12.54 -6.11
CA PRO A 26 1.58 13.79 -6.64
C PRO A 26 2.06 15.02 -5.86
N TYR A 27 2.20 14.92 -4.54
CA TYR A 27 2.73 16.01 -3.73
C TYR A 27 4.16 16.40 -4.14
N GLY A 28 5.05 15.42 -4.27
CA GLY A 28 6.44 15.66 -4.69
C GLY A 28 6.57 16.20 -6.11
N ILE A 29 5.79 15.67 -7.05
CA ILE A 29 5.89 16.06 -8.47
C ILE A 29 5.17 17.39 -8.73
N LEU A 30 3.93 17.55 -8.26
CA LEU A 30 3.07 18.67 -8.66
C LEU A 30 3.20 19.88 -7.73
N PHE A 31 3.39 19.67 -6.43
CA PHE A 31 3.43 20.77 -5.45
C PHE A 31 4.86 21.22 -5.13
N LEU A 32 5.77 20.27 -4.94
CA LEU A 32 7.18 20.58 -4.69
C LEU A 32 8.00 20.77 -5.98
N GLY A 33 7.46 20.38 -7.14
CA GLY A 33 8.15 20.52 -8.43
C GLY A 33 9.43 19.68 -8.53
N MET A 34 9.58 18.65 -7.70
CA MET A 34 10.78 17.83 -7.65
C MET A 34 10.92 16.96 -8.89
N ASN A 35 12.14 16.51 -9.17
CA ASN A 35 12.38 15.55 -10.22
C ASN A 35 11.59 14.25 -9.96
N TRP A 36 10.72 13.89 -10.91
CA TRP A 36 9.80 12.75 -10.78
C TRP A 36 10.52 11.42 -10.51
N PHE A 37 11.74 11.25 -11.05
CA PHE A 37 12.53 10.03 -10.86
C PHE A 37 12.92 9.89 -9.38
N LEU A 38 13.42 10.97 -8.77
CA LEU A 38 13.78 10.99 -7.36
C LEU A 38 12.55 10.74 -6.47
N VAL A 39 11.44 11.45 -6.74
CA VAL A 39 10.18 11.28 -5.99
C VAL A 39 9.69 9.83 -6.06
N PHE A 40 9.71 9.23 -7.24
CA PHE A 40 9.31 7.84 -7.45
C PHE A 40 10.12 6.89 -6.57
N PHE A 41 11.45 6.93 -6.61
CA PHE A 41 12.29 6.03 -5.82
C PHE A 41 12.12 6.24 -4.32
N VAL A 42 12.11 7.50 -3.87
CA VAL A 42 11.93 7.81 -2.44
C VAL A 42 10.60 7.26 -1.92
N CYS A 43 9.49 7.52 -2.63
CA CYS A 43 8.17 7.09 -2.19
C CYS A 43 8.00 5.56 -2.29
N VAL A 44 8.48 4.93 -3.37
CA VAL A 44 8.40 3.48 -3.56
C VAL A 44 9.21 2.75 -2.49
N ILE A 45 10.46 3.14 -2.25
CA ILE A 45 11.31 2.50 -1.23
C ILE A 45 10.70 2.68 0.16
N SER A 46 10.23 3.89 0.48
CA SER A 46 9.59 4.17 1.77
C SER A 46 8.35 3.31 1.98
N ASN A 47 7.54 3.10 0.94
CA ASN A 47 6.33 2.30 1.04
C ASN A 47 6.62 0.78 1.09
N ILE A 48 7.66 0.31 0.40
CA ILE A 48 8.15 -1.07 0.55
C ILE A 48 8.65 -1.32 1.97
N LEU A 49 9.36 -0.36 2.58
CA LEU A 49 9.80 -0.44 3.97
C LEU A 49 8.65 -0.35 4.97
N LEU A 50 7.57 0.35 4.61
CA LEU A 50 6.36 0.40 5.39
C LEU A 50 5.64 -0.95 5.44
N ALA A 51 5.68 -1.74 4.36
CA ALA A 51 5.00 -3.04 4.30
C ALA A 51 5.30 -3.99 5.48
N PRO A 52 6.56 -4.32 5.80
CA PRO A 52 6.86 -5.19 6.95
C PRO A 52 6.38 -4.59 8.27
N LEU A 53 6.47 -3.27 8.44
CA LEU A 53 5.99 -2.58 9.64
C LEU A 53 4.48 -2.78 9.81
N VAL A 54 3.72 -2.57 8.73
CA VAL A 54 2.27 -2.77 8.70
C VAL A 54 1.90 -4.21 9.04
N TYR A 55 2.55 -5.20 8.43
CA TYR A 55 2.22 -6.60 8.69
C TYR A 55 2.43 -6.96 10.17
N ILE A 56 3.55 -6.54 10.76
CA ILE A 56 3.85 -6.78 12.17
C ILE A 56 2.83 -6.06 13.05
N PHE A 57 2.52 -4.81 12.73
CA PHE A 57 1.55 -3.99 13.47
C PHE A 57 0.15 -4.62 13.45
N VAL A 58 -0.32 -5.06 12.28
CA VAL A 58 -1.60 -5.78 12.12
C VAL A 58 -1.61 -7.05 12.97
N ASN A 59 -0.57 -7.88 12.88
CA ASN A 59 -0.47 -9.10 13.69
C ASN A 59 -0.50 -8.82 15.19
N TYR A 60 0.20 -7.78 15.63
CA TYR A 60 0.25 -7.38 17.04
C TYR A 60 -1.11 -6.89 17.53
N ILE A 61 -1.76 -6.01 16.77
CA ILE A 61 -3.09 -5.49 17.08
C ILE A 61 -4.12 -6.62 17.15
N MET A 62 -4.11 -7.51 16.16
CA MET A 62 -5.06 -8.63 16.13
C MET A 62 -4.87 -9.55 17.34
N LYS A 63 -3.63 -9.84 17.75
CA LYS A 63 -3.36 -10.57 19.00
C LYS A 63 -3.93 -9.86 20.23
N PHE A 64 -3.91 -8.53 20.27
CA PHE A 64 -4.50 -7.76 21.36
C PHE A 64 -6.03 -7.85 21.35
N PHE A 65 -6.68 -7.65 20.19
CA PHE A 65 -8.14 -7.76 20.06
C PHE A 65 -8.66 -9.16 20.35
N LEU A 66 -7.91 -10.20 19.98
CA LEU A 66 -8.27 -11.59 20.25
C LEU A 66 -8.20 -11.97 21.74
N LYS A 67 -7.70 -11.09 22.63
CA LYS A 67 -7.85 -11.29 24.08
C LYS A 67 -9.31 -11.11 24.55
N ILE A 68 -10.13 -10.42 23.77
CA ILE A 68 -11.55 -10.21 24.07
C ILE A 68 -12.32 -11.46 23.63
N GLN A 69 -12.92 -12.16 24.59
CA GLN A 69 -13.60 -13.46 24.36
C GLN A 69 -14.66 -13.41 23.26
N LEU A 70 -15.41 -12.30 23.14
CA LEU A 70 -16.40 -12.11 22.08
C LEU A 70 -15.76 -12.10 20.69
N ILE A 71 -14.66 -11.35 20.54
CA ILE A 71 -13.92 -11.23 19.28
C ILE A 71 -13.26 -12.56 18.93
N ASP A 72 -12.62 -13.22 19.90
CA ASP A 72 -12.01 -14.55 19.71
C ASP A 72 -13.02 -15.58 19.22
N LYS A 73 -14.22 -15.61 19.81
CA LYS A 73 -15.29 -16.54 19.41
C LYS A 73 -15.77 -16.27 17.99
N ILE A 74 -15.94 -15.00 17.60
CA ILE A 74 -16.32 -14.60 16.24
C ILE A 74 -15.19 -14.96 15.26
N TYR A 75 -13.95 -14.63 15.60
CA TYR A 75 -12.76 -14.90 14.80
C TYR A 75 -12.61 -16.41 14.52
N LYS A 76 -12.68 -17.25 15.55
CA LYS A 76 -12.60 -18.71 15.41
C LYS A 76 -13.73 -19.29 14.57
N LYS A 77 -14.94 -18.73 14.67
CA LYS A 77 -16.12 -19.21 13.94
C LYS A 77 -16.10 -18.80 12.47
N LEU A 78 -15.69 -17.57 12.17
CA LEU A 78 -15.75 -17.01 10.82
C LEU A 78 -14.40 -17.07 10.12
N ILE A 79 -13.35 -16.49 10.71
CA ILE A 79 -12.06 -16.29 10.04
C ILE A 79 -11.31 -17.62 9.87
N ILE A 80 -11.19 -18.44 10.91
CA ILE A 80 -10.46 -19.72 10.80
C ILE A 80 -11.14 -20.66 9.78
N ARG A 81 -12.48 -20.68 9.75
CA ARG A 81 -13.22 -21.49 8.75
C ARG A 81 -13.03 -20.96 7.34
N THR A 82 -13.08 -19.63 7.18
CA THR A 82 -12.85 -19.00 5.88
C THR A 82 -11.42 -19.25 5.39
N GLN A 83 -10.41 -19.03 6.23
CA GLN A 83 -9.00 -19.27 5.89
C GLN A 83 -8.78 -20.69 5.35
N LYS A 84 -9.25 -21.72 6.06
CA LYS A 84 -9.15 -23.12 5.59
C LYS A 84 -9.86 -23.37 4.25
N ARG A 85 -10.95 -22.66 3.97
CA ARG A 85 -11.70 -22.79 2.72
C ARG A 85 -11.01 -22.07 1.56
N VAL A 86 -10.37 -20.93 1.83
CA VAL A 86 -9.74 -20.10 0.80
C VAL A 86 -8.26 -20.44 0.57
N GLU A 87 -7.61 -21.16 1.49
CA GLU A 87 -6.23 -21.62 1.42
C GLU A 87 -5.79 -22.10 0.02
N PRO A 88 -6.46 -23.07 -0.64
CA PRO A 88 -6.04 -23.52 -1.98
C PRO A 88 -6.13 -22.43 -3.06
N TYR A 89 -7.02 -21.45 -2.89
CA TYR A 89 -7.12 -20.30 -3.79
C TYR A 89 -6.09 -19.22 -3.48
N VAL A 90 -5.77 -19.03 -2.20
CA VAL A 90 -4.73 -18.09 -1.73
C VAL A 90 -3.36 -18.55 -2.21
N ASP A 91 -3.06 -19.84 -2.11
CA ASP A 91 -1.79 -20.41 -2.59
C ASP A 91 -1.62 -20.24 -4.10
N LYS A 92 -2.69 -20.46 -4.87
CA LYS A 92 -2.65 -20.44 -6.33
C LYS A 92 -2.75 -19.05 -6.93
N TYR A 93 -3.62 -18.18 -6.39
CA TYR A 93 -3.96 -16.87 -6.97
C TYR A 93 -3.81 -15.70 -5.99
N GLY A 94 -3.72 -15.98 -4.70
CA GLY A 94 -3.74 -14.97 -3.66
C GLY A 94 -2.62 -13.94 -3.79
N LYS A 95 -1.40 -14.37 -4.13
CA LYS A 95 -0.24 -13.46 -4.25
C LYS A 95 -0.46 -12.42 -5.34
N ILE A 96 -0.99 -12.85 -6.48
CA ILE A 96 -1.29 -11.98 -7.63
C ILE A 96 -2.46 -11.07 -7.28
N GLY A 97 -3.54 -11.63 -6.70
CA GLY A 97 -4.70 -10.85 -6.30
C GLY A 97 -4.36 -9.76 -5.27
N LEU A 98 -3.54 -10.09 -4.28
CA LEU A 98 -3.06 -9.16 -3.26
C LEU A 98 -2.14 -8.09 -3.86
N ALA A 99 -1.23 -8.47 -4.76
CA ALA A 99 -0.36 -7.52 -5.44
C ALA A 99 -1.17 -6.53 -6.30
N LEU A 100 -2.16 -7.02 -7.05
CA LEU A 100 -3.06 -6.17 -7.82
C LEU A 100 -3.91 -5.27 -6.93
N PHE A 101 -4.43 -5.80 -5.82
CA PHE A 101 -5.17 -5.01 -4.84
C PHE A 101 -4.33 -3.84 -4.30
N ILE A 102 -3.09 -4.10 -3.88
CA ILE A 102 -2.17 -3.06 -3.40
C ILE A 102 -1.78 -2.09 -4.54
N GLY A 103 -1.64 -2.62 -5.76
CA GLY A 103 -1.20 -1.90 -6.94
C GLY A 103 -2.22 -0.97 -7.59
N ILE A 104 -3.51 -1.19 -7.34
CA ILE A 104 -4.54 -0.27 -7.80
C ILE A 104 -4.44 1.03 -6.97
N PRO A 105 -4.29 2.21 -7.61
CA PRO A 105 -4.20 3.49 -6.90
C PRO A 105 -5.60 4.03 -6.54
N PHE A 106 -6.36 3.29 -5.73
CA PHE A 106 -7.72 3.66 -5.30
C PHE A 106 -7.73 4.02 -3.80
N PRO A 107 -8.60 4.95 -3.34
CA PRO A 107 -8.78 5.19 -1.90
C PRO A 107 -9.20 3.90 -1.17
N GLY A 108 -8.46 3.54 -0.13
CA GLY A 108 -8.73 2.33 0.67
C GLY A 108 -8.03 1.06 0.20
N SER A 109 -7.36 1.06 -0.96
CA SER A 109 -6.38 0.04 -1.31
C SER A 109 -4.97 0.45 -0.89
N GLY A 110 -4.13 -0.54 -0.62
CA GLY A 110 -2.72 -0.29 -0.36
C GLY A 110 -2.09 -1.21 0.65
N VAL A 111 -0.92 -0.81 1.14
CA VAL A 111 -0.12 -1.65 2.02
C VAL A 111 -0.83 -1.80 3.37
N TYR A 112 -1.46 -0.75 3.90
CA TYR A 112 -2.24 -0.84 5.14
C TYR A 112 -3.43 -1.80 5.05
N SER A 113 -4.32 -1.60 4.07
CA SER A 113 -5.50 -2.46 3.90
C SER A 113 -5.13 -3.84 3.36
N GLY A 114 -4.10 -3.92 2.52
CA GLY A 114 -3.51 -5.17 2.05
C GLY A 114 -2.93 -5.99 3.20
N GLY A 115 -2.31 -5.36 4.21
CA GLY A 115 -1.79 -6.03 5.40
C GLY A 115 -2.91 -6.64 6.25
N LEU A 116 -4.01 -5.90 6.44
CA LEU A 116 -5.22 -6.42 7.09
C LEU A 116 -5.84 -7.57 6.29
N GLY A 117 -6.01 -7.40 4.97
CA GLY A 117 -6.54 -8.42 4.09
C GLY A 117 -5.67 -9.69 4.07
N ALA A 118 -4.36 -9.51 4.02
CA ALA A 118 -3.38 -10.60 4.09
C ALA A 118 -3.52 -11.40 5.39
N TYR A 119 -3.64 -10.72 6.54
CA TYR A 119 -3.87 -11.38 7.82
C TYR A 119 -5.18 -12.17 7.84
N LEU A 120 -6.28 -11.57 7.39
CA LEU A 120 -7.60 -12.20 7.39
C LEU A 120 -7.69 -13.40 6.45
N LEU A 121 -7.01 -13.35 5.31
CA LEU A 121 -6.95 -14.43 4.32
C LEU A 121 -5.89 -15.49 4.63
N GLY A 122 -5.06 -15.28 5.67
CA GLY A 122 -4.08 -16.26 6.13
C GLY A 122 -2.79 -16.29 5.30
N PHE A 123 -2.39 -15.16 4.71
CA PHE A 123 -1.11 -15.06 4.01
C PHE A 123 0.06 -15.05 4.99
N ASP A 124 1.13 -15.75 4.60
CA ASP A 124 2.41 -15.66 5.29
C ASP A 124 3.12 -14.31 5.02
N PHE A 125 3.99 -13.93 5.96
CA PHE A 125 4.79 -12.70 5.88
C PHE A 125 5.52 -12.56 4.54
N LYS A 126 6.18 -13.63 4.06
CA LYS A 126 6.95 -13.59 2.81
C LYS A 126 6.08 -13.30 1.60
N ASP A 127 4.87 -13.85 1.57
CA ASP A 127 3.96 -13.70 0.45
C ASP A 127 3.32 -12.32 0.42
N TYR A 128 2.95 -11.81 1.60
CA TYR A 128 2.53 -10.42 1.75
C TYR A 128 3.60 -9.43 1.32
N ILE A 129 4.87 -9.63 1.71
CA ILE A 129 5.98 -8.73 1.31
C ILE A 129 6.20 -8.77 -0.20
N LYS A 130 6.24 -9.96 -0.81
CA LYS A 130 6.36 -10.08 -2.27
C LYS A 130 5.22 -9.39 -3.01
N ALA A 131 3.99 -9.62 -2.55
CA ALA A 131 2.81 -8.96 -3.12
C ALA A 131 2.86 -7.44 -2.94
N SER A 132 3.31 -6.96 -1.77
CA SER A 132 3.44 -5.53 -1.48
C SER A 132 4.50 -4.87 -2.35
N ILE A 133 5.64 -5.50 -2.57
CA ILE A 133 6.70 -4.96 -3.46
C ILE A 133 6.15 -4.81 -4.89
N ILE A 134 5.53 -5.86 -5.43
CA ILE A 134 4.96 -5.84 -6.79
C ILE A 134 3.84 -4.79 -6.87
N GLY A 135 2.92 -4.79 -5.89
CA GLY A 135 1.82 -3.84 -5.84
C GLY A 135 2.29 -2.39 -5.74
N VAL A 136 3.21 -2.08 -4.83
CA VAL A 136 3.78 -0.72 -4.68
C VAL A 136 4.47 -0.26 -5.95
N LEU A 137 5.20 -1.13 -6.65
CA LEU A 137 5.81 -0.79 -7.94
C LEU A 137 4.75 -0.47 -9.00
N ILE A 138 3.71 -1.29 -9.11
CA ILE A 138 2.59 -1.05 -10.04
C ILE A 138 1.90 0.29 -9.70
N ALA A 139 1.54 0.51 -8.44
CA ALA A 139 0.90 1.73 -7.99
C ALA A 139 1.80 2.95 -8.24
N GLY A 140 3.10 2.85 -7.93
CA GLY A 140 4.05 3.92 -8.13
C GLY A 140 4.16 4.33 -9.59
N VAL A 141 4.24 3.35 -10.50
CA VAL A 141 4.29 3.61 -11.94
C VAL A 141 3.00 4.27 -12.40
N LEU A 142 1.84 3.70 -12.04
CA LEU A 142 0.54 4.23 -12.44
C LEU A 142 0.32 5.67 -11.95
N VAL A 143 0.58 5.95 -10.67
CA VAL A 143 0.41 7.30 -10.09
C VAL A 143 1.38 8.29 -10.74
N THR A 144 2.63 7.90 -10.97
CA THR A 144 3.61 8.76 -11.63
C THR A 144 3.19 9.08 -13.06
N LEU A 145 2.74 8.08 -13.83
CA LEU A 145 2.21 8.29 -15.18
C LEU A 145 1.00 9.24 -15.16
N ILE A 146 0.06 9.05 -14.22
CA ILE A 146 -1.09 9.93 -14.05
C ILE A 146 -0.63 11.38 -13.78
N CYS A 147 0.39 11.59 -12.94
CA CYS A 147 0.90 12.94 -12.66
C CYS A 147 1.56 13.58 -13.88
N LEU A 148 2.38 12.83 -14.62
CA LEU A 148 3.12 13.34 -15.77
C LEU A 148 2.20 13.62 -16.97
N PHE A 149 1.35 12.66 -17.32
CA PHE A 149 0.43 12.78 -18.46
C PHE A 149 -0.83 13.58 -18.12
N GLY A 150 -1.30 13.54 -16.87
CA GLY A 150 -2.43 14.36 -16.42
C GLY A 150 -2.12 15.86 -16.51
N ASN A 151 -0.90 16.28 -16.15
CA ASN A 151 -0.47 17.66 -16.33
C ASN A 151 -0.38 18.06 -17.82
N GLY A 152 0.05 17.14 -18.69
CA GLY A 152 0.06 17.34 -20.13
C GLY A 152 -1.34 17.50 -20.73
N ALA A 153 -2.30 16.66 -20.31
CA ALA A 153 -3.68 16.74 -20.74
C ALA A 153 -4.35 18.04 -20.27
N TRP A 154 -4.13 18.44 -19.01
CA TRP A 154 -4.68 19.68 -18.44
C TRP A 154 -4.20 20.93 -19.20
N ASN A 155 -2.91 20.99 -19.56
CA ASN A 155 -2.36 22.09 -20.37
C ASN A 155 -2.82 22.08 -21.83
N PHE A 156 -3.20 20.91 -22.37
CA PHE A 156 -3.77 20.80 -23.72
C PHE A 156 -5.23 21.29 -23.77
N PHE A 157 -6.01 21.08 -22.71
CA PHE A 157 -7.41 21.53 -22.64
C PHE A 157 -7.57 23.00 -22.24
N ILE A 158 -6.60 23.60 -21.53
CA ILE A 158 -6.66 25.00 -21.05
C ILE A 158 -5.97 25.99 -21.99
N LYS A 159 -5.23 25.52 -23.01
CA LYS A 159 -4.84 26.37 -24.14
C LYS A 159 -6.06 26.62 -25.07
N VAL A 160 -7.01 27.40 -24.58
CA VAL A 160 -8.04 28.14 -25.35
C VAL A 160 -8.04 29.57 -24.85
#